data_AF-A0A2E4E1M4-F1
#
_entry.id   AF-A0A2E4E1M4-F1
#
_cell.length_a   1.000
_cell.length_b   1.000
_cell.length_c   1.000
_cell.angle_alpha   90.00
_cell.angle_beta   90.00
_cell.angle_gamma   90.00
#
_symmetry.space_group_name_H-M   'P 1'
#
loop_
_entity.id
_entity.type
_entity.pdbx_description
1 polymer ?
#
loop_
_entity_poly.entity_id
_entity_poly.type
_entity_poly.pdbx_seq_one_letter_code
_entity_poly.pdbx_strand_id
1 'polypeptide(L)'
;MSEYFIEIYGEEIPSQAQIYGEKFISNFFSEILNQKNISYDSITTFSNVKRIGCSITGIPSFRESEINLVRGPATDSNEKAILGFMKSHNIKKKNQLK
;
A
#
# COMPACT_ATOMS: atom_id res chain seq x y z
N MET A 1 -3.73 16.97 4.74
CA MET A 1 -4.11 15.62 4.29
C MET A 1 -4.33 15.61 2.80
N SER A 2 -4.11 14.48 2.17
CA SER A 2 -4.48 14.23 0.77
C SER A 2 -5.82 13.50 0.70
N GLU A 3 -6.47 13.63 -0.45
CA GLU A 3 -7.70 12.91 -0.78
C GLU A 3 -7.42 11.98 -1.95
N TYR A 4 -8.14 10.85 -1.99
CA TYR A 4 -8.08 9.90 -3.08
C TYR A 4 -9.47 9.69 -3.66
N PHE A 5 -9.59 9.82 -4.97
CA PHE A 5 -10.83 9.61 -5.69
C PHE A 5 -10.61 8.66 -6.85
N ILE A 6 -11.52 7.70 -7.00
CA ILE A 6 -11.55 6.78 -8.13
C ILE A 6 -12.99 6.59 -8.61
N GLU A 7 -13.14 6.48 -9.92
CA GLU A 7 -14.40 6.15 -10.55
C GLU A 7 -14.18 5.17 -11.70
N ILE A 8 -15.05 4.18 -11.78
CA ILE A 8 -15.06 3.12 -12.79
C ILE A 8 -16.30 3.33 -13.65
N TYR A 9 -16.11 3.47 -14.96
CA TYR A 9 -17.19 3.57 -15.92
C TYR A 9 -17.65 2.19 -16.40
N GLY A 10 -18.95 2.02 -16.60
CA GLY A 10 -19.59 0.89 -17.25
C GLY A 10 -20.70 1.37 -18.19
N GLU A 11 -20.95 0.62 -19.26
CA GLU A 11 -21.98 0.99 -20.25
C GLU A 11 -23.39 0.91 -19.66
N GLU A 12 -23.68 -0.17 -18.94
CA GLU A 12 -24.88 -0.38 -18.13
C GLU A 12 -24.54 -1.23 -16.90
N ILE A 13 -24.83 -0.68 -15.72
CA ILE A 13 -24.60 -1.33 -14.42
C ILE A 13 -25.97 -1.60 -13.80
N PRO A 14 -26.40 -2.87 -13.69
CA PRO A 14 -27.66 -3.21 -13.04
C PRO A 14 -27.71 -2.77 -11.57
N SER A 15 -28.90 -2.45 -11.05
CA SER A 15 -29.06 -1.98 -9.66
C SER A 15 -28.47 -2.92 -8.61
N GLN A 16 -28.54 -4.24 -8.83
CA GLN A 16 -27.92 -5.20 -7.91
C GLN A 16 -26.38 -5.12 -7.93
N ALA A 17 -25.79 -4.92 -9.11
CA ALA A 17 -24.35 -4.76 -9.28
C ALA A 17 -23.85 -3.42 -8.72
N GLN A 18 -24.67 -2.37 -8.78
CA GLN A 18 -24.43 -1.07 -8.13
C GLN A 18 -24.26 -1.24 -6.61
N ILE A 19 -25.26 -1.84 -5.94
CA ILE A 19 -25.23 -2.09 -4.49
C ILE A 19 -24.03 -2.99 -4.10
N TYR A 20 -23.80 -4.06 -4.87
CA TYR A 20 -22.67 -4.95 -4.61
C TYR A 20 -21.33 -4.23 -4.80
N GLY A 21 -21.20 -3.45 -5.88
CA GLY A 21 -19.96 -2.74 -6.21
C GLY A 21 -19.59 -1.69 -5.18
N GLU A 22 -20.56 -0.89 -4.70
CA GLU A 22 -20.34 0.06 -3.60
C GLU A 22 -19.80 -0.64 -2.34
N LYS A 23 -20.44 -1.75 -1.95
CA LYS A 23 -20.02 -2.52 -0.76
C LYS A 23 -18.65 -3.17 -0.96
N PHE A 24 -18.41 -3.75 -2.14
CA PHE A 24 -17.14 -4.37 -2.49
C PHE A 24 -16.00 -3.35 -2.43
N ILE A 25 -16.15 -2.20 -3.08
CA ILE A 25 -15.12 -1.16 -3.13
C ILE A 25 -14.83 -0.60 -1.74
N SER A 26 -15.87 -0.36 -0.94
CA SER A 26 -15.71 0.12 0.45
C SER A 26 -14.88 -0.86 1.29
N ASN A 27 -15.22 -2.16 1.22
CA ASN A 27 -14.52 -3.19 1.97
C ASN A 27 -13.08 -3.36 1.48
N PHE A 28 -12.88 -3.41 0.15
CA PHE A 28 -11.58 -3.57 -0.47
C PHE A 28 -10.59 -2.48 -0.05
N PHE A 29 -11.00 -1.21 -0.10
CA PHE A 29 -10.14 -0.10 0.33
C PHE A 29 -9.89 -0.11 1.83
N SER A 30 -10.91 -0.37 2.65
CA SER A 30 -10.73 -0.49 4.10
C SER A 30 -9.72 -1.59 4.44
N GLU A 31 -9.83 -2.77 3.83
CA GLU A 31 -8.91 -3.88 4.06
C GLU A 31 -7.48 -3.54 3.62
N ILE A 32 -7.28 -2.98 2.43
CA ILE A 32 -5.94 -2.63 1.93
C ILE A 32 -5.30 -1.53 2.78
N LEU A 33 -6.03 -0.48 3.12
CA LEU A 33 -5.51 0.62 3.94
C LEU A 33 -5.11 0.10 5.33
N ASN A 34 -5.94 -0.76 5.93
CA ASN A 34 -5.62 -1.39 7.21
C ASN A 34 -4.41 -2.32 7.11
N GLN A 35 -4.33 -3.18 6.09
CA GLN A 35 -3.18 -4.08 5.87
C GLN A 35 -1.87 -3.30 5.67
N LYS A 36 -1.96 -2.12 5.05
CA LYS A 36 -0.81 -1.23 4.86
C LYS A 36 -0.55 -0.31 6.05
N ASN A 37 -1.36 -0.34 7.11
CA ASN A 37 -1.30 0.62 8.23
C ASN A 37 -1.36 2.08 7.73
N ILE A 38 -2.26 2.39 6.81
CA ILE A 38 -2.52 3.75 6.32
C ILE A 38 -3.79 4.25 7.01
N SER A 39 -3.67 5.30 7.82
CA SER A 39 -4.83 5.95 8.44
C SER A 39 -5.63 6.75 7.40
N TYR A 40 -6.93 6.91 7.64
CA TYR A 40 -7.84 7.71 6.82
C TYR A 40 -9.01 8.18 7.70
N ASP A 41 -9.71 9.25 7.28
CA ASP A 41 -10.84 9.80 8.03
C ASP A 41 -12.16 9.12 7.62
N SER A 42 -12.38 8.96 6.32
CA SER A 42 -13.60 8.33 5.81
C SER A 42 -13.40 7.69 4.43
N ILE A 43 -14.22 6.66 4.15
CA ILE A 43 -14.38 6.05 2.84
C ILE A 43 -15.85 6.19 2.47
N THR A 44 -16.13 6.86 1.35
CA THR A 44 -17.48 7.04 0.82
C THR A 44 -17.55 6.42 -0.56
N THR A 45 -18.47 5.47 -0.77
CA THR A 45 -18.74 4.89 -2.08
C THR A 45 -20.04 5.39 -2.66
N PHE A 46 -20.15 5.36 -3.99
CA PHE A 46 -21.33 5.78 -4.72
C PHE A 46 -21.42 5.02 -6.03
N SER A 47 -22.63 4.91 -6.55
CA SER A 47 -22.87 4.33 -7.86
C SER A 47 -24.07 4.97 -8.56
N ASN A 48 -24.08 4.79 -9.88
CA ASN A 48 -25.20 5.03 -10.75
C ASN A 48 -25.17 4.00 -11.89
N VAL A 49 -26.10 4.14 -12.84
CA VAL A 49 -26.26 3.21 -13.96
C VAL A 49 -25.00 3.05 -14.82
N LYS A 50 -24.06 4.00 -14.77
CA LYS A 50 -22.85 3.99 -15.61
C LYS A 50 -21.54 4.08 -14.83
N ARG A 51 -21.58 4.29 -13.52
CA ARG A 51 -20.40 4.61 -12.73
C ARG A 51 -20.49 3.98 -11.35
N ILE A 52 -19.38 3.47 -10.86
CA ILE A 52 -19.18 3.13 -9.45
C ILE A 52 -17.89 3.80 -9.02
N GLY A 53 -17.90 4.49 -7.89
CA GLY A 53 -16.73 5.22 -7.42
C GLY A 53 -16.59 5.22 -5.91
N CYS A 54 -15.46 5.78 -5.49
CA CYS A 54 -15.06 5.88 -4.10
C CYS A 54 -14.26 7.17 -3.89
N SER A 55 -14.54 7.85 -2.78
CA SER A 55 -13.76 8.97 -2.26
C SER A 55 -13.24 8.61 -0.87
N ILE A 56 -11.95 8.81 -0.65
CA ILE A 56 -11.27 8.56 0.62
C ILE A 56 -10.61 9.86 1.06
N THR A 57 -10.98 10.31 2.27
CA THR A 57 -10.47 11.56 2.85
C THR A 57 -9.54 11.26 4.02
N GLY A 58 -8.74 12.26 4.42
CA GLY A 58 -7.89 12.13 5.59
C GLY A 58 -6.64 11.28 5.42
N ILE A 59 -6.24 10.98 4.17
CA ILE A 59 -5.03 10.18 3.93
C ILE A 59 -3.81 11.06 4.27
N PRO A 60 -2.82 10.53 5.04
CA PRO A 60 -1.57 11.22 5.30
C PRO A 60 -0.84 11.55 3.98
N SER A 61 -0.53 12.83 3.77
CA SER A 61 0.19 13.29 2.56
C SER A 61 1.67 12.86 2.55
N PHE A 62 2.18 12.45 3.71
CA PHE A 62 3.54 11.98 3.89
C PHE A 62 3.51 10.79 4.85
N ARG A 63 4.32 9.77 4.55
CA ARG A 63 4.58 8.63 5.43
C ARG A 63 6.08 8.46 5.55
N GLU A 64 6.57 8.32 6.77
CA GLU A 64 7.95 7.91 6.99
C GLU A 64 8.14 6.49 6.43
N SER A 65 9.13 6.34 5.56
CA SER A 65 9.49 5.04 5.00
C SER A 65 9.84 4.06 6.12
N GLU A 66 9.21 2.88 6.13
CA GLU A 66 9.58 1.81 7.06
C GLU A 66 11.07 1.48 6.88
N ILE A 67 11.85 1.73 7.92
CA ILE A 67 13.25 1.33 7.96
C ILE A 67 13.28 -0.18 8.16
N ASN A 68 13.39 -0.92 7.05
CA ASN A 68 13.61 -2.36 7.08
C ASN A 68 15.03 -2.64 7.55
N LEU A 69 15.19 -2.86 8.85
CA LEU A 69 16.46 -3.21 9.47
C LEU A 69 16.76 -4.69 9.18
N VAL A 70 17.46 -4.94 8.07
CA VAL A 70 17.92 -6.28 7.70
C VAL A 70 19.11 -6.65 8.59
N ARG A 71 18.96 -7.68 9.43
CA ARG A 71 20.07 -8.22 10.22
C ARG A 71 21.08 -8.91 9.30
N GLY A 72 22.32 -8.41 9.32
CA GLY A 72 23.45 -9.03 8.64
C GLY A 72 24.14 -10.11 9.47
N PRO A 73 25.08 -10.85 8.88
CA PRO A 73 26.01 -11.70 9.63
C PRO A 73 26.84 -10.85 10.60
N ALA A 74 27.30 -11.46 11.69
CA ALA A 74 28.13 -10.78 12.68
C ALA A 74 29.46 -10.29 12.05
N THR A 75 30.05 -9.24 12.62
CA THR A 75 31.26 -8.60 12.07
C THR A 75 32.49 -9.50 12.06
N ASP A 76 32.49 -10.54 12.89
CA ASP A 76 33.49 -11.59 13.02
C ASP A 76 33.20 -12.83 12.15
N SER A 77 32.10 -12.82 11.40
CA SER A 77 31.73 -13.92 10.51
C SER A 77 32.72 -14.07 9.36
N ASN A 78 32.78 -15.29 8.81
CA ASN A 78 33.62 -15.61 7.65
C ASN A 78 33.38 -14.61 6.50
N GLU A 79 34.45 -14.15 5.85
CA GLU A 79 34.40 -13.19 4.75
C GLU A 79 33.41 -13.58 3.65
N LYS A 80 33.25 -14.88 3.38
CA LYS A 80 32.26 -15.38 2.43
C LYS A 80 30.82 -15.03 2.82
N ALA A 81 30.48 -15.06 4.11
CA ALA A 81 29.16 -14.72 4.61
C ALA A 81 28.88 -13.21 4.49
N ILE A 82 29.89 -12.38 4.83
CA ILE A 82 29.80 -10.92 4.69
C ILE A 82 29.65 -10.53 3.22
N LEU A 83 30.48 -11.08 2.32
CA LEU A 83 30.42 -10.82 0.89
C LEU A 83 29.11 -11.33 0.25
N GLY A 84 28.63 -12.50 0.69
CA GLY A 84 27.34 -13.05 0.27
C GLY A 84 26.17 -12.15 0.64
N PHE A 85 26.16 -11.63 1.88
CA PHE A 85 25.16 -10.68 2.35
C PHE A 85 25.21 -9.34 1.60
N MET A 86 26.42 -8.82 1.36
CA MET A 86 26.61 -7.59 0.57
C MET A 86 26.11 -7.76 -0.86
N LYS A 87 26.37 -8.91 -1.49
CA LYS A 87 25.92 -9.22 -2.84
C LYS A 87 24.40 -9.35 -2.93
N SER A 88 23.75 -10.01 -1.97
CA SER A 88 22.29 -10.18 -1.98
C SER A 88 21.52 -8.88 -1.72
N HIS A 89 22.15 -7.89 -1.09
CA HIS A 89 21.55 -6.59 -0.77
C HIS A 89 22.13 -5.42 -1.61
N ASN A 90 22.86 -5.70 -2.69
CA ASN A 90 23.48 -4.70 -3.57
C ASN A 90 24.37 -3.66 -2.86
N ILE A 91 24.97 -4.04 -1.73
CA ILE A 91 25.85 -3.18 -0.93
C ILE A 91 27.24 -3.19 -1.57
N LYS A 92 27.70 -2.03 -2.05
CA LYS A 92 28.98 -1.93 -2.78
C LYS A 92 30.17 -1.54 -1.89
N LYS A 93 29.93 -0.93 -0.72
CA LYS A 93 30.97 -0.47 0.20
C LYS A 93 30.75 -1.02 1.60
N LYS A 94 31.80 -1.57 2.21
CA LYS A 94 31.75 -2.15 3.58
C LYS A 94 31.33 -1.12 4.64
N ASN A 95 31.63 0.17 4.42
CA ASN A 95 31.21 1.29 5.30
C ASN A 95 29.69 1.55 5.34
N GLN A 96 28.91 0.84 4.53
CA GLN A 96 27.43 0.92 4.54
C GLN A 96 26.82 -0.13 5.49
N LEU A 97 27.62 -1.05 6.01
CA LEU A 97 27.25 -1.96 7.10
C LEU A 97 27.40 -1.16 8.40
N LYS A 98 26.27 -0.85 9.05
CA LYS A 98 26.23 -0.30 10.41
C LYS A 98 25.88 -1.40 11.40
#